data_AF-A0A8H6XBH4-F1
#
_entry.id   AF-A0A8H6XBH4-F1
#
_cell.length_a   1.000
_cell.length_b   1.000
_cell.length_c   1.000
_cell.angle_alpha   90.00
_cell.angle_beta   90.00
_cell.angle_gamma   90.00
#
_symmetry.space_group_name_H-M   'P 1'
#
loop_
_entity.id
_entity.type
_entity.pdbx_description
1 polymer ?
#
loop_
_entity_poly.entity_id
_entity_poly.type
_entity_poly.pdbx_seq_one_letter_code
_entity_poly.pdbx_strand_id
1 'polypeptide(L)'
;MNYPFSAQTVVFVAILAVVLPAIFRIVSSPFTLLLISPFVLALLGVAFLVLNVLISHLLDAKAPSARGNLHHAARPFVFSSPAAWQAVLTRSQWSQDSPQSFPPLVPNAPVLSGAINDILIMIVRDFVLVWYKDISTSPSFPMAVSSVLHKSLENILDRAAGIDLAELIVKHILPRVTAHIEQFRQSEIALRGAGLERRLTQSEELDLLLASRYTSNGGGKLHPSVDNLSTTFTRQTEEAHLRQLVAKALPFVLPEKEGQSRVLKLVVREIVACAVLYPVMEMFSDPDFWNKAIDQVAGAAIHEQKLITKVRNVLEAQSRPPPPDVICASCINRCSSLLDARRLKNDVVGEIRRTRILLANHEKEDWINGEKTEDVVAFLDRLYTAKRKVEERIVVLGGGDDSGRPSSYQEPGVKSGVTLRDVLQNPSSLSYFMEFMDRRHRSLLVQFWLTVESFKNPLESVDSSSSGDEDDPIQDASTLVTVREDISMIYELYFSTPTPHPTLASIPKKHFQRIRDFATSDQPPSLATQRTVRRSVMLAQRQVERDMEHDFEDFERSELWFRAIGDTDFGRSAQKNSPEPPPPSLKDRRTVTSPGLASLHLANAPSPLKQSLRTDPAHAASLRIIARLCAAAEY
;
A
#
# COMPACT_ATOMS: atom_id res chain seq x y z
N MET A 1 127.67 -54.49 16.44
CA MET A 1 126.95 -55.10 15.30
C MET A 1 126.04 -56.20 15.83
N ASN A 2 124.83 -56.30 15.27
CA ASN A 2 123.78 -57.30 15.48
C ASN A 2 122.73 -57.01 16.56
N TYR A 3 121.64 -56.37 16.13
CA TYR A 3 120.28 -56.60 16.68
C TYR A 3 119.79 -57.99 16.24
N PRO A 4 118.97 -58.66 17.05
CA PRO A 4 117.86 -59.44 16.50
C PRO A 4 116.53 -58.85 16.99
N PHE A 5 115.70 -58.45 16.02
CA PHE A 5 114.34 -57.97 16.23
C PHE A 5 113.49 -58.98 17.02
N SER A 6 112.64 -58.50 17.93
CA SER A 6 111.66 -59.31 18.65
C SER A 6 110.74 -60.04 17.65
N ALA A 7 110.45 -61.32 17.90
CA ALA A 7 109.56 -62.13 17.06
C ALA A 7 108.21 -61.45 16.80
N GLN A 8 107.73 -60.62 17.73
CA GLN A 8 106.49 -59.84 17.57
C GLN A 8 106.59 -58.76 16.49
N THR A 9 107.72 -58.06 16.41
CA THR A 9 107.99 -57.09 15.33
C THR A 9 108.10 -57.79 13.98
N VAL A 10 108.72 -58.96 13.91
CA VAL A 10 108.83 -59.74 12.67
C VAL A 10 107.45 -60.24 12.22
N VAL A 11 106.62 -60.74 13.15
CA VAL A 11 105.24 -61.16 12.87
C VAL A 11 104.38 -59.96 12.44
N PHE A 12 104.48 -58.82 13.11
CA PHE A 12 103.74 -57.61 12.74
C PHE A 12 104.15 -57.09 11.36
N VAL A 13 105.45 -57.04 11.06
CA VAL A 13 105.96 -56.64 9.75
C VAL A 13 105.59 -57.67 8.66
N ALA A 14 105.58 -58.96 8.96
CA ALA A 14 105.12 -60.00 8.03
C ALA A 14 103.62 -59.91 7.74
N ILE A 15 102.79 -59.68 8.77
CA ILE A 15 101.35 -59.43 8.61
C ILE A 15 101.14 -58.16 7.79
N LEU A 16 101.82 -57.07 8.13
CA LEU A 16 101.75 -55.81 7.38
C LEU A 16 102.18 -56.02 5.92
N ALA A 17 103.27 -56.74 5.66
CA ALA A 17 103.78 -57.01 4.33
C ALA A 17 102.86 -57.90 3.46
N VAL A 18 101.98 -58.69 4.07
CA VAL A 18 100.96 -59.49 3.35
C VAL A 18 99.65 -58.74 3.20
N VAL A 19 99.24 -58.00 4.25
CA VAL A 19 97.97 -57.30 4.32
C VAL A 19 97.99 -56.01 3.49
N LEU A 20 99.08 -55.24 3.48
CA LEU A 20 99.16 -53.99 2.72
C LEU A 20 99.01 -54.21 1.20
N PRO A 21 99.70 -55.19 0.57
CA PRO A 21 99.52 -55.45 -0.86
C PRO A 21 98.14 -56.03 -1.20
N ALA A 22 97.55 -56.82 -0.30
CA ALA A 22 96.20 -57.34 -0.48
C ALA A 22 95.15 -56.20 -0.41
N ILE A 23 95.26 -55.31 0.57
CA ILE A 23 94.44 -54.10 0.67
C ILE A 23 94.69 -53.20 -0.54
N PHE A 24 95.94 -53.01 -0.96
CA PHE A 24 96.27 -52.21 -2.14
C PHE A 24 95.62 -52.77 -3.42
N ARG A 25 95.61 -54.09 -3.61
CA ARG A 25 94.91 -54.74 -4.75
C ARG A 25 93.38 -54.61 -4.67
N ILE A 26 92.81 -54.67 -3.48
CA ILE A 26 91.36 -54.50 -3.25
C ILE A 26 90.95 -53.03 -3.48
N VAL A 27 91.80 -52.07 -3.12
CA VAL A 27 91.55 -50.63 -3.31
C VAL A 27 91.89 -50.18 -4.74
N SER A 28 92.85 -50.82 -5.43
CA SER A 28 93.23 -50.46 -6.80
C SER A 28 92.35 -51.09 -7.89
N SER A 29 91.52 -52.08 -7.55
CA SER A 29 90.61 -52.71 -8.51
C SER A 29 89.31 -51.89 -8.62
N PRO A 30 88.93 -51.43 -9.83
CA PRO A 30 87.74 -50.62 -10.02
C PRO A 30 86.44 -51.39 -9.69
N PHE A 31 86.44 -52.72 -9.86
CA PHE A 31 85.27 -53.55 -9.61
C PHE A 31 85.00 -53.76 -8.11
N THR A 32 86.04 -53.92 -7.30
CA THR A 32 85.91 -54.04 -5.83
C THR A 32 85.53 -52.70 -5.20
N LEU A 33 86.07 -51.59 -5.71
CA LEU A 33 85.61 -50.26 -5.30
C LEU A 33 84.14 -50.04 -5.61
N LEU A 34 83.66 -50.47 -6.78
CA LEU A 34 82.25 -50.35 -7.16
C LEU A 34 81.35 -51.21 -6.26
N LEU A 35 81.76 -52.45 -5.95
CA LEU A 35 81.04 -53.36 -5.06
C LEU A 35 80.97 -52.85 -3.60
N ILE A 36 82.03 -52.19 -3.12
CA ILE A 36 82.14 -51.70 -1.74
C ILE A 36 81.56 -50.27 -1.58
N SER A 37 81.45 -49.51 -2.69
CA SER A 37 80.92 -48.14 -2.68
C SER A 37 79.54 -47.96 -2.02
N PRO A 38 78.52 -48.82 -2.21
CA PRO A 38 77.23 -48.63 -1.55
C PRO A 38 77.33 -48.78 -0.02
N PHE A 39 78.20 -49.68 0.47
CA PHE A 39 78.42 -49.86 1.90
C PHE A 39 79.18 -48.68 2.52
N VAL A 40 80.16 -48.14 1.80
CA VAL A 40 80.90 -46.94 2.24
C VAL A 40 79.99 -45.71 2.26
N LEU A 41 79.13 -45.53 1.24
CA LEU A 41 78.15 -44.45 1.21
C LEU A 41 77.11 -44.59 2.32
N ALA A 42 76.62 -45.79 2.60
CA ALA A 42 75.72 -46.05 3.71
C ALA A 42 76.39 -45.73 5.07
N LEU A 43 77.65 -46.14 5.26
CA LEU A 43 78.40 -45.87 6.48
C LEU A 43 78.68 -44.37 6.66
N LEU A 44 79.02 -43.65 5.58
CA LEU A 44 79.16 -42.19 5.58
C LEU A 44 77.83 -41.49 5.91
N GLY A 45 76.70 -41.99 5.37
CA GLY A 45 75.37 -41.45 5.68
C GLY A 45 74.99 -41.64 7.15
N VAL A 46 75.25 -42.81 7.72
CA VAL A 46 75.03 -43.09 9.14
C VAL A 46 75.95 -42.22 10.00
N ALA A 47 77.24 -42.12 9.65
CA ALA A 47 78.18 -41.28 10.38
C ALA A 47 77.78 -39.79 10.34
N PHE A 48 77.29 -39.30 9.20
CA PHE A 48 76.77 -37.95 9.07
C PHE A 48 75.54 -37.72 9.95
N LEU A 49 74.58 -38.67 9.99
CA LEU A 49 73.42 -38.56 10.88
C LEU A 49 73.83 -38.55 12.36
N VAL A 50 74.71 -39.45 12.77
CA VAL A 50 75.22 -39.51 14.15
C VAL A 50 75.96 -38.23 14.50
N LEU A 51 76.78 -37.69 13.59
CA LEU A 51 77.47 -36.42 13.80
C LEU A 51 76.48 -35.25 13.94
N ASN A 52 75.43 -35.19 13.12
CA ASN A 52 74.40 -34.15 13.26
C ASN A 52 73.63 -34.27 14.58
N VAL A 53 73.33 -35.49 15.03
CA VAL A 53 72.69 -35.73 16.33
C VAL A 53 73.63 -35.31 17.48
N LEU A 54 74.92 -35.64 17.40
CA LEU A 54 75.91 -35.22 18.38
C LEU A 54 76.10 -33.70 18.41
N ILE A 55 76.21 -33.06 17.24
CA ILE A 55 76.31 -31.60 17.13
C ILE A 55 75.05 -30.95 17.69
N SER A 56 73.86 -31.46 17.33
CA SER A 56 72.59 -30.97 17.87
C SER A 56 72.53 -31.12 19.38
N HIS A 57 72.90 -32.27 19.93
CA HIS A 57 72.92 -32.50 21.37
C HIS A 57 73.96 -31.63 22.09
N LEU A 58 75.12 -31.37 21.49
CA LEU A 58 76.13 -30.46 22.04
C LEU A 58 75.67 -29.00 21.98
N LEU A 59 74.97 -28.61 20.92
CA LEU A 59 74.35 -27.30 20.80
C LEU A 59 73.19 -27.14 21.78
N ASP A 60 72.38 -28.18 22.02
CA ASP A 60 71.29 -28.17 23.00
C ASP A 60 71.82 -28.20 24.44
N ALA A 61 72.90 -28.93 24.71
CA ALA A 61 73.55 -28.94 26.02
C ALA A 61 74.25 -27.60 26.35
N LYS A 62 74.70 -26.86 25.32
CA LYS A 62 75.27 -25.52 25.47
C LYS A 62 74.24 -24.40 25.29
N ALA A 63 73.06 -24.70 24.76
CA ALA A 63 71.97 -23.75 24.70
C ALA A 63 71.63 -23.40 26.15
N PRO A 64 71.76 -22.13 26.57
CA PRO A 64 71.26 -21.73 27.87
C PRO A 64 69.80 -22.13 27.87
N SER A 65 69.38 -22.97 28.82
CA SER A 65 68.02 -23.45 28.92
C SER A 65 67.11 -22.25 28.79
N ALA A 66 66.45 -22.10 27.64
CA ALA A 66 65.56 -20.99 27.34
C ALA A 66 64.25 -21.23 28.09
N ARG A 67 64.34 -21.36 29.42
CA ARG A 67 63.22 -21.30 30.37
C ARG A 67 62.57 -19.89 30.38
N GLY A 68 62.96 -19.00 29.47
CA GLY A 68 62.54 -17.60 29.45
C GLY A 68 61.33 -17.25 28.58
N ASN A 69 60.88 -18.09 27.63
CA ASN A 69 59.89 -17.62 26.63
C ASN A 69 58.51 -18.29 26.69
N LEU A 70 58.33 -19.37 27.48
CA LEU A 70 56.98 -19.94 27.69
C LEU A 70 56.06 -19.02 28.49
N HIS A 71 56.60 -18.16 29.36
CA HIS A 71 55.82 -17.12 30.06
C HIS A 71 55.34 -15.99 29.13
N HIS A 72 55.84 -15.91 27.90
CA HIS A 72 55.38 -14.94 26.89
C HIS A 72 54.44 -15.54 25.85
N ALA A 73 54.36 -16.87 25.73
CA ALA A 73 53.43 -17.54 24.81
C ALA A 73 51.97 -17.37 25.24
N ALA A 74 51.72 -17.28 26.54
CA ALA A 74 50.44 -16.86 27.10
C ALA A 74 50.71 -15.79 28.15
N ARG A 75 50.41 -14.52 27.83
CA ARG A 75 50.34 -13.49 28.88
C ARG A 75 49.32 -14.00 29.91
N PRO A 76 49.71 -14.21 31.17
CA PRO A 76 48.78 -14.67 32.19
C PRO A 76 47.64 -13.65 32.24
N PHE A 77 46.39 -14.13 32.24
CA PHE A 77 45.24 -13.23 32.26
C PHE A 77 45.38 -12.24 33.42
N VAL A 78 44.97 -10.99 33.24
CA VAL A 78 45.18 -9.90 34.23
C VAL A 78 44.68 -10.28 35.64
N PHE A 79 43.68 -11.16 35.74
CA PHE A 79 43.10 -11.65 37.00
C PHE A 79 43.82 -12.84 37.65
N SER A 80 44.87 -13.39 37.02
CA SER A 80 45.56 -14.61 37.48
C SER A 80 46.58 -14.37 38.61
N SER A 81 46.93 -13.12 38.89
CA SER A 81 47.72 -12.82 40.10
C SER A 81 46.83 -12.92 41.34
N PRO A 82 47.32 -13.46 42.48
CA PRO A 82 46.52 -13.58 43.70
C PRO A 82 45.94 -12.24 44.16
N ALA A 83 46.70 -11.14 44.04
CA ALA A 83 46.23 -9.80 44.37
C ALA A 83 45.11 -9.32 43.43
N ALA A 84 45.24 -9.54 42.11
CA ALA A 84 44.19 -9.20 41.16
C ALA A 84 42.93 -10.06 41.36
N TRP A 85 43.09 -11.35 41.69
CA TRP A 85 41.97 -12.22 42.00
C TRP A 85 41.22 -11.78 43.26
N GLN A 86 41.94 -11.42 44.33
CA GLN A 86 41.32 -10.87 45.54
C GLN A 86 40.60 -9.55 45.27
N ALA A 87 41.17 -8.68 44.43
CA ALA A 87 40.50 -7.44 44.00
C ALA A 87 39.21 -7.72 43.20
N VAL A 88 39.21 -8.74 42.33
CA VAL A 88 38.03 -9.17 41.58
C VAL A 88 36.95 -9.70 42.52
N LEU A 89 37.30 -10.56 43.49
CA LEU A 89 36.37 -11.08 44.49
C LEU A 89 35.77 -9.99 45.37
N THR A 90 36.59 -9.03 45.80
CA THR A 90 36.13 -7.89 46.61
C THR A 90 35.15 -7.02 45.81
N ARG A 91 35.47 -6.73 44.54
CA ARG A 91 34.57 -5.99 43.65
C ARG A 91 33.27 -6.75 43.38
N SER A 92 33.33 -8.08 43.22
CA SER A 92 32.13 -8.88 43.00
C SER A 92 31.23 -8.85 44.23
N GLN A 93 31.78 -8.97 45.44
CA GLN A 93 31.02 -8.87 46.69
C GLN A 93 30.30 -7.52 46.80
N TRP A 94 31.00 -6.41 46.55
CA TRP A 94 30.37 -5.08 46.57
C TRP A 94 29.28 -4.91 45.51
N SER A 95 29.43 -5.55 44.35
CA SER A 95 28.40 -5.53 43.31
C SER A 95 27.15 -6.36 43.65
N GLN A 96 27.28 -7.35 44.55
CA GLN A 96 26.16 -8.15 45.04
C GLN A 96 25.37 -7.40 46.13
N ASP A 97 26.07 -6.64 46.97
CA ASP A 97 25.47 -5.92 48.09
C ASP A 97 24.82 -4.59 47.69
N SER A 98 25.11 -4.07 46.49
CA SER A 98 24.56 -2.80 46.01
C SER A 98 23.28 -3.01 45.20
N PRO A 99 22.09 -2.66 45.71
CA PRO A 99 20.87 -2.67 44.91
C PRO A 99 21.01 -1.62 43.80
N GLN A 100 21.10 -2.02 42.53
CA GLN A 100 21.02 -1.05 41.44
C GLN A 100 19.55 -0.73 41.18
N SER A 101 19.10 0.42 41.69
CA SER A 101 17.93 1.10 41.14
C SER A 101 18.41 2.01 40.01
N PHE A 102 17.94 1.77 38.80
CA PHE A 102 18.22 2.69 37.69
C PHE A 102 17.34 3.94 37.79
N PRO A 103 17.87 5.14 37.48
CA PRO A 103 17.05 6.34 37.42
C PRO A 103 16.01 6.22 36.30
N PRO A 104 14.87 6.92 36.38
CA PRO A 104 13.87 6.88 35.32
C PRO A 104 14.45 7.44 34.01
N LEU A 105 14.37 6.64 32.94
CA LEU A 105 14.84 6.98 31.59
C LEU A 105 14.13 8.22 31.01
N VAL A 106 12.85 8.38 31.32
CA VAL A 106 12.04 9.53 30.88
C VAL A 106 11.36 10.15 32.10
N PRO A 107 12.01 11.11 32.79
CA PRO A 107 11.49 11.71 34.01
C PRO A 107 10.13 12.40 33.82
N ASN A 108 9.90 12.95 32.63
CA ASN A 108 8.66 13.67 32.28
C ASN A 108 7.46 12.74 32.06
N ALA A 109 7.67 11.43 31.91
CA ALA A 109 6.64 10.44 31.61
C ALA A 109 6.86 9.16 32.44
N PRO A 110 6.44 9.15 33.72
CA PRO A 110 6.73 8.05 34.63
C PRO A 110 6.12 6.71 34.19
N VAL A 111 4.95 6.74 33.54
CA VAL A 111 4.29 5.54 32.98
C VAL A 111 5.14 4.91 31.87
N LEU A 112 5.65 5.74 30.96
CA LEU A 112 6.52 5.28 29.87
C LEU A 112 7.85 4.76 30.42
N SER A 113 8.45 5.48 31.37
CA SER A 113 9.68 5.03 32.03
C SER A 113 9.50 3.70 32.76
N GLY A 114 8.35 3.49 33.41
CA GLY A 114 8.00 2.21 34.04
C GLY A 114 7.89 1.08 33.02
N ALA A 115 7.14 1.29 31.94
CA ALA A 115 6.97 0.30 30.87
C ALA A 115 8.31 -0.08 30.20
N ILE A 116 9.17 0.91 29.95
CA ILE A 116 10.51 0.64 29.39
C ILE A 116 11.36 -0.18 30.38
N ASN A 117 11.33 0.17 31.67
CA ASN A 117 12.05 -0.58 32.68
C ASN A 117 11.54 -2.03 32.79
N ASP A 118 10.24 -2.25 32.69
CA ASP A 118 9.64 -3.59 32.65
C ASP A 118 10.12 -4.39 31.43
N ILE A 119 10.23 -3.74 30.26
CA ILE A 119 10.80 -4.37 29.05
C ILE A 119 12.27 -4.77 29.29
N LEU A 120 13.09 -3.90 29.89
CA LEU A 120 14.48 -4.22 30.22
C LEU A 120 14.58 -5.41 31.17
N ILE A 121 13.72 -5.46 32.20
CA ILE A 121 13.63 -6.59 33.14
C ILE A 121 13.26 -7.87 32.39
N MET A 122 12.27 -7.82 31.49
CA MET A 122 11.86 -8.97 30.68
C MET A 122 13.01 -9.46 29.78
N ILE A 123 13.76 -8.54 29.15
CA ILE A 123 14.91 -8.91 28.30
C ILE A 123 15.96 -9.68 29.12
N VAL A 124 16.33 -9.19 30.30
CA VAL A 124 17.33 -9.84 31.15
C VAL A 124 16.79 -11.16 31.69
N ARG A 125 15.51 -11.23 32.08
CA ARG A 125 14.88 -12.45 32.56
C ARG A 125 14.85 -13.55 31.49
N ASP A 126 14.42 -13.21 30.28
CA ASP A 126 14.08 -14.19 29.25
C ASP A 126 15.29 -14.54 28.37
N PHE A 127 16.26 -13.64 28.20
CA PHE A 127 17.43 -13.88 27.33
C PHE A 127 18.76 -14.03 28.07
N VAL A 128 18.87 -13.61 29.34
CA VAL A 128 20.14 -13.71 30.11
C VAL A 128 20.01 -14.72 31.23
N LEU A 129 19.00 -14.58 32.10
CA LEU A 129 18.86 -15.42 33.28
C LEU A 129 18.54 -16.89 32.96
N VAL A 130 17.94 -17.17 31.79
CA VAL A 130 17.61 -18.54 31.37
C VAL A 130 18.83 -19.44 31.31
N TRP A 131 19.97 -18.95 30.82
CA TRP A 131 21.21 -19.75 30.73
C TRP A 131 22.23 -19.36 31.79
N TYR A 132 22.23 -18.11 32.25
CA TYR A 132 23.24 -17.63 33.20
C TYR A 132 23.12 -18.28 34.57
N LYS A 133 21.89 -18.58 35.03
CA LYS A 133 21.64 -19.23 36.33
C LYS A 133 22.32 -20.58 36.47
N ASP A 134 22.50 -21.30 35.36
CA ASP A 134 23.19 -22.60 35.34
C ASP A 134 24.72 -22.46 35.41
N ILE A 135 25.26 -21.28 35.08
CA ILE A 135 26.69 -20.98 35.10
C ILE A 135 27.11 -20.37 36.43
N SER A 136 26.34 -19.41 36.96
CA SER A 136 26.69 -18.69 38.18
C SER A 136 25.47 -18.09 38.87
N THR A 137 25.51 -18.06 40.20
CA THR A 137 24.50 -17.39 41.05
C THR A 137 24.77 -15.90 41.25
N SER A 138 25.90 -15.37 40.75
CA SER A 138 26.28 -13.97 40.98
C SER A 138 25.42 -13.00 40.16
N PRO A 139 24.74 -12.00 40.76
CA PRO A 139 24.01 -10.98 40.00
C PRO A 139 24.93 -10.06 39.17
N SER A 140 26.25 -10.08 39.37
CA SER A 140 27.20 -9.12 38.78
C SER A 140 27.10 -9.02 37.24
N PHE A 141 26.92 -10.14 36.54
CA PHE A 141 26.84 -10.13 35.08
C PHE A 141 25.45 -9.67 34.57
N PRO A 142 24.31 -10.23 35.03
CA PRO A 142 22.99 -9.70 34.68
C PRO A 142 22.80 -8.21 34.98
N MET A 143 23.36 -7.73 36.11
CA MET A 143 23.33 -6.31 36.47
C MET A 143 24.20 -5.46 35.53
N ALA A 144 25.38 -5.95 35.14
CA ALA A 144 26.20 -5.27 34.13
C ALA A 144 25.47 -5.18 32.78
N VAL A 145 24.80 -6.25 32.34
CA VAL A 145 23.97 -6.23 31.12
C VAL A 145 22.84 -5.20 31.25
N SER A 146 22.13 -5.18 32.39
CA SER A 146 21.07 -4.21 32.66
C SER A 146 21.58 -2.77 32.59
N SER A 147 22.74 -2.50 33.20
CA SER A 147 23.37 -1.18 33.18
C SER A 147 23.78 -0.76 31.77
N VAL A 148 24.28 -1.68 30.95
CA VAL A 148 24.65 -1.41 29.56
C VAL A 148 23.41 -1.14 28.71
N LEU A 149 22.35 -1.92 28.88
CA LEU A 149 21.07 -1.70 28.19
C LEU A 149 20.47 -0.35 28.57
N HIS A 150 20.42 -0.03 29.86
CA HIS A 150 19.91 1.25 30.36
C HIS A 150 20.70 2.43 29.78
N LYS A 151 22.03 2.37 29.87
CA LYS A 151 22.88 3.46 29.36
C LYS A 151 22.83 3.58 27.84
N SER A 152 22.70 2.47 27.14
CA SER A 152 22.51 2.48 25.68
C SER A 152 21.19 3.14 25.29
N LEU A 153 20.13 2.88 26.07
CA LEU A 153 18.82 3.46 25.84
C LEU A 153 18.78 4.96 26.19
N GLU A 154 19.45 5.40 27.25
CA GLU A 154 19.69 6.83 27.52
C GLU A 154 20.34 7.51 26.32
N ASN A 155 21.44 6.94 25.80
CA ASN A 155 22.14 7.51 24.65
C ASN A 155 21.24 7.57 23.39
N ILE A 156 20.35 6.59 23.19
CA ILE A 156 19.37 6.61 22.11
C ILE A 156 18.32 7.71 22.35
N LEU A 157 17.79 7.82 23.56
CA LEU A 157 16.77 8.81 23.91
C LEU A 157 17.31 10.24 23.82
N ASP A 158 18.53 10.50 24.29
CA ASP A 158 19.19 11.80 24.19
C ASP A 158 19.35 12.25 22.73
N ARG A 159 19.69 11.29 21.85
CA ARG A 159 19.79 11.56 20.40
C ARG A 159 18.42 11.75 19.78
N ALA A 160 17.45 10.93 20.14
CA ALA A 160 16.08 11.01 19.64
C ALA A 160 15.40 12.32 20.06
N ALA A 161 15.71 12.85 21.24
CA ALA A 161 15.20 14.13 21.73
C ALA A 161 15.61 15.32 20.85
N GLY A 162 16.73 15.21 20.14
CA GLY A 162 17.18 16.23 19.18
C GLY A 162 16.52 16.14 17.80
N ILE A 163 15.68 15.15 17.55
CA ILE A 163 15.04 14.92 16.25
C ILE A 163 13.65 15.57 16.25
N ASP A 164 13.42 16.54 15.37
CA ASP A 164 12.07 17.01 15.08
C ASP A 164 11.33 15.94 14.28
N LEU A 165 10.48 15.18 14.97
CA LEU A 165 9.70 14.10 14.39
C LEU A 165 8.74 14.60 13.30
N ALA A 166 8.17 15.81 13.46
CA ALA A 166 7.27 16.36 12.46
C ALA A 166 8.03 16.72 11.18
N GLU A 167 9.20 17.33 11.30
CA GLU A 167 10.08 17.60 10.16
C GLU A 167 10.54 16.31 9.49
N LEU A 168 10.97 15.31 10.26
CA LEU A 168 11.39 14.00 9.75
C LEU A 168 10.27 13.34 8.95
N ILE A 169 9.06 13.27 9.52
CA ILE A 169 7.93 12.61 8.86
C ILE A 169 7.51 13.38 7.62
N VAL A 170 7.27 14.69 7.73
CA VAL A 170 6.65 15.48 6.66
C VAL A 170 7.64 15.80 5.54
N LYS A 171 8.90 16.13 5.86
CA LYS A 171 9.89 16.53 4.84
C LYS A 171 10.70 15.37 4.28
N HIS A 172 10.89 14.28 5.03
CA HIS A 172 11.77 13.19 4.61
C HIS A 172 11.03 11.88 4.35
N ILE A 173 10.25 11.38 5.30
CA ILE A 173 9.62 10.05 5.18
C ILE A 173 8.47 10.09 4.17
N LEU A 174 7.50 11.00 4.35
CA LEU A 174 6.30 11.06 3.53
C LEU A 174 6.62 11.27 2.04
N PRO A 175 7.50 12.22 1.64
CA PRO A 175 7.83 12.39 0.23
C PRO A 175 8.50 11.17 -0.39
N ARG A 176 9.38 10.47 0.34
CA ARG A 176 10.01 9.22 -0.14
C ARG A 176 8.99 8.10 -0.33
N VAL A 177 8.09 7.94 0.64
CA VAL A 177 7.01 6.95 0.57
C VAL A 177 6.07 7.25 -0.60
N THR A 178 5.62 8.51 -0.74
CA THR A 178 4.73 8.91 -1.84
C THR A 178 5.41 8.78 -3.20
N ALA A 179 6.66 9.22 -3.35
CA ALA A 179 7.42 9.06 -4.59
C ALA A 179 7.58 7.59 -4.96
N HIS A 180 7.84 6.74 -3.96
CA HIS A 180 7.93 5.30 -4.18
C HIS A 180 6.60 4.69 -4.65
N ILE A 181 5.49 5.00 -3.98
CA ILE A 181 4.16 4.48 -4.35
C ILE A 181 3.81 4.90 -5.77
N GLU A 182 4.06 6.17 -6.13
CA GLU A 182 3.77 6.68 -7.46
C GLU A 182 4.61 5.97 -8.52
N GLN A 183 5.90 5.79 -8.26
CA GLN A 183 6.80 5.08 -9.18
C GLN A 183 6.44 3.60 -9.31
N PHE A 184 6.08 2.94 -8.21
CA PHE A 184 5.59 1.57 -8.22
C PHE A 184 4.33 1.45 -9.10
N ARG A 185 3.36 2.35 -8.89
CA ARG A 185 2.12 2.39 -9.67
C ARG A 185 2.40 2.59 -11.16
N GLN A 186 3.27 3.51 -11.52
CA GLN A 186 3.67 3.74 -12.92
C GLN A 186 4.32 2.49 -13.54
N SER A 187 5.16 1.79 -12.77
CA SER A 187 5.84 0.57 -13.20
C SER A 187 4.86 -0.59 -13.38
N GLU A 188 3.87 -0.68 -12.50
CA GLU A 188 2.80 -1.67 -12.56
C GLU A 188 1.88 -1.43 -13.76
N ILE A 189 1.43 -0.19 -13.98
CA ILE A 189 0.61 0.19 -15.14
C ILE A 189 1.37 -0.06 -16.45
N ALA A 190 2.67 0.23 -16.49
CA ALA A 190 3.51 -0.03 -17.67
C ALA A 190 3.66 -1.54 -17.97
N LEU A 191 3.59 -2.40 -16.95
CA LEU A 191 3.74 -3.85 -17.10
C LEU A 191 2.41 -4.56 -17.37
N ARG A 192 1.33 -4.17 -16.67
CA ARG A 192 0.02 -4.82 -16.72
C ARG A 192 -0.97 -4.12 -17.65
N GLY A 193 -0.74 -2.86 -18.02
CA GLY A 193 -1.72 -2.01 -18.70
C GLY A 193 -2.81 -1.51 -17.75
N ALA A 194 -3.47 -0.41 -18.10
CA ALA A 194 -4.41 0.31 -17.22
C ALA A 194 -5.68 -0.49 -16.80
N GLY A 195 -5.92 -1.68 -17.36
CA GLY A 195 -7.15 -2.46 -17.15
C GLY A 195 -6.95 -3.93 -16.76
N LEU A 196 -5.71 -4.38 -16.51
CA LEU A 196 -5.39 -5.80 -16.31
C LEU A 196 -4.91 -6.13 -14.89
N GLU A 197 -5.25 -5.31 -13.89
CA GLU A 197 -4.81 -5.46 -12.48
C GLU A 197 -5.26 -6.78 -11.81
N ARG A 198 -6.24 -7.49 -12.39
CA ARG A 198 -6.96 -8.58 -11.70
C ARG A 198 -6.80 -9.99 -12.29
N ARG A 199 -6.02 -10.17 -13.37
CA ARG A 199 -5.98 -11.44 -14.14
C ARG A 199 -4.61 -12.10 -14.30
N LEU A 200 -3.57 -11.61 -13.65
CA LEU A 200 -2.27 -12.27 -13.67
C LEU A 200 -2.02 -12.95 -12.32
N THR A 201 -1.71 -14.24 -12.36
CA THR A 201 -1.19 -14.97 -11.20
C THR A 201 0.13 -14.34 -10.78
N GLN A 202 0.29 -14.03 -9.49
CA GLN A 202 1.57 -13.55 -8.96
C GLN A 202 2.65 -14.60 -9.22
N SER A 203 3.68 -14.24 -9.99
CA SER A 203 4.84 -15.10 -10.26
C SER A 203 6.13 -14.36 -9.91
N GLU A 204 7.14 -15.12 -9.50
CA GLU A 204 8.46 -14.56 -9.19
C GLU A 204 9.08 -13.83 -10.40
N GLU A 205 8.82 -14.32 -11.62
CA GLU A 205 9.25 -13.67 -12.86
C GLU A 205 8.56 -12.33 -13.08
N LEU A 206 7.27 -12.22 -12.75
CA LEU A 206 6.52 -10.96 -12.85
C LEU A 206 7.06 -9.92 -11.86
N ASP A 207 7.41 -10.34 -10.65
CA ASP A 207 8.00 -9.46 -9.63
C ASP A 207 9.38 -8.94 -10.07
N LEU A 208 10.19 -9.80 -10.71
CA LEU A 208 11.49 -9.42 -11.26
C LEU A 208 11.36 -8.44 -12.44
N LEU A 209 10.39 -8.69 -13.33
CA LEU A 209 10.08 -7.76 -14.42
C LEU A 209 9.57 -6.43 -13.89
N LEU A 210 8.74 -6.44 -12.84
CA LEU A 210 8.27 -5.23 -12.18
C LEU A 210 9.43 -4.44 -11.57
N ALA A 211 10.35 -5.12 -10.88
CA ALA A 211 11.59 -4.50 -10.39
C ALA A 211 12.43 -3.91 -11.53
N SER A 212 12.49 -4.57 -12.70
CA SER A 212 13.20 -4.05 -13.88
C SER A 212 12.56 -2.80 -14.47
N ARG A 213 11.23 -2.71 -14.46
CA ARG A 213 10.49 -1.53 -14.92
C ARG A 213 10.59 -0.38 -13.94
N TYR A 214 10.63 -0.70 -12.65
CA TYR A 214 10.88 0.26 -11.58
C TYR A 214 12.21 1.00 -11.80
N THR A 215 13.27 0.31 -12.20
CA THR A 215 14.58 0.95 -12.48
C THR A 215 14.66 1.62 -13.86
N SER A 216 13.95 1.11 -14.88
CA SER A 216 14.10 1.59 -16.25
C SER A 216 13.51 2.98 -16.52
N ASN A 217 12.45 3.37 -15.81
CA ASN A 217 11.69 4.60 -16.11
C ASN A 217 12.27 5.89 -15.48
N GLY A 218 13.57 5.92 -15.20
CA GLY A 218 14.32 7.15 -14.86
C GLY A 218 13.99 7.81 -13.51
N GLY A 219 13.02 7.30 -12.75
CA GLY A 219 12.55 7.91 -11.50
C GLY A 219 13.20 7.39 -10.22
N GLY A 220 13.78 6.19 -10.20
CA GLY A 220 14.23 5.60 -8.94
C GLY A 220 15.14 4.40 -9.08
N LYS A 221 16.02 4.28 -8.09
CA LYS A 221 17.01 3.21 -7.97
C LYS A 221 16.50 2.22 -6.94
N LEU A 222 16.66 0.93 -7.24
CA LEU A 222 16.47 -0.08 -6.22
C LEU A 222 17.54 0.09 -5.15
N HIS A 223 17.18 -0.28 -3.93
CA HIS A 223 18.13 -0.27 -2.84
C HIS A 223 19.27 -1.26 -3.14
N PRO A 224 20.55 -0.96 -2.84
CA PRO A 224 21.68 -1.85 -3.16
C PRO A 224 21.52 -3.29 -2.67
N SER A 225 20.77 -3.50 -1.58
CA SER A 225 20.46 -4.83 -1.04
C SER A 225 19.53 -5.67 -1.91
N VAL A 226 18.74 -5.05 -2.79
CA VAL A 226 17.73 -5.69 -3.64
C VAL A 226 17.91 -5.37 -5.13
N ASP A 227 18.99 -4.68 -5.49
CA ASP A 227 19.31 -4.29 -6.87
C ASP A 227 19.73 -5.49 -7.75
N ASN A 228 19.96 -6.66 -7.15
CA ASN A 228 20.29 -7.85 -7.91
C ASN A 228 19.05 -8.49 -8.53
N LEU A 229 18.71 -8.07 -9.76
CA LEU A 229 17.62 -8.65 -10.56
C LEU A 229 17.95 -10.02 -11.19
N SER A 230 18.98 -10.74 -10.71
CA SER A 230 19.20 -12.14 -11.14
C SER A 230 18.51 -13.16 -10.23
N THR A 231 18.03 -12.74 -9.06
CA THR A 231 17.42 -13.66 -8.09
C THR A 231 16.41 -12.93 -7.19
N THR A 232 15.35 -13.64 -6.81
CA THR A 232 14.38 -13.20 -5.79
C THR A 232 14.91 -13.37 -4.36
N PHE A 233 16.04 -14.06 -4.17
CA PHE A 233 16.64 -14.32 -2.86
C PHE A 233 17.62 -13.21 -2.43
N THR A 234 17.09 -12.16 -1.79
CA THR A 234 17.86 -10.98 -1.34
C THR A 234 18.27 -11.02 0.14
N ARG A 235 18.00 -12.11 0.86
CA ARG A 235 18.21 -12.21 2.31
C ARG A 235 19.65 -11.89 2.74
N GLN A 236 20.65 -12.44 2.06
CA GLN A 236 22.05 -12.27 2.46
C GLN A 236 22.51 -10.81 2.32
N THR A 237 22.11 -10.14 1.24
CA THR A 237 22.44 -8.74 0.94
C THR A 237 21.67 -7.77 1.84
N GLU A 238 20.43 -8.10 2.19
CA GLU A 238 19.64 -7.37 3.20
C GLU A 238 20.27 -7.47 4.59
N GLU A 239 20.58 -8.68 5.06
CA GLU A 239 21.23 -8.87 6.37
C GLU A 239 22.61 -8.19 6.40
N ALA A 240 23.40 -8.25 5.32
CA ALA A 240 24.68 -7.57 5.23
C ALA A 240 24.53 -6.04 5.36
N HIS A 241 23.50 -5.46 4.73
CA HIS A 241 23.21 -4.04 4.84
C HIS A 241 22.77 -3.65 6.26
N LEU A 242 21.88 -4.43 6.88
CA LEU A 242 21.49 -4.21 8.29
C LEU A 242 22.69 -4.30 9.23
N ARG A 243 23.61 -5.25 9.02
CA ARG A 243 24.87 -5.33 9.78
C ARG A 243 25.71 -4.06 9.62
N GLN A 244 25.76 -3.48 8.42
CA GLN A 244 26.50 -2.24 8.17
C GLN A 244 25.86 -1.04 8.88
N LEU A 245 24.52 -0.90 8.82
CA LEU A 245 23.78 0.14 9.54
C LEU A 245 24.01 0.05 11.05
N VAL A 246 23.87 -1.16 11.62
CA VAL A 246 24.11 -1.39 13.05
C VAL A 246 25.57 -1.10 13.40
N ALA A 247 26.54 -1.50 12.56
CA ALA A 247 27.95 -1.21 12.80
C ALA A 247 28.26 0.30 12.86
N LYS A 248 27.56 1.11 12.05
CA LYS A 248 27.66 2.58 12.10
C LYS A 248 26.98 3.18 13.33
N ALA A 249 25.85 2.60 13.77
CA ALA A 249 25.10 3.09 14.92
C ALA A 249 25.74 2.71 16.28
N LEU A 250 26.38 1.54 16.38
CA LEU A 250 26.92 1.00 17.63
C LEU A 250 27.85 1.95 18.42
N PRO A 251 28.79 2.70 17.80
CA PRO A 251 29.65 3.65 18.51
C PRO A 251 28.87 4.79 19.19
N PHE A 252 27.67 5.09 18.72
CA PHE A 252 26.83 6.17 19.21
C PHE A 252 25.80 5.70 20.26
N VAL A 253 25.52 4.40 20.27
CA VAL A 253 24.56 3.75 21.17
C VAL A 253 25.27 3.18 22.40
N LEU A 254 26.34 2.40 22.21
CA LEU A 254 27.02 1.73 23.32
C LEU A 254 27.79 2.72 24.22
N PRO A 255 27.88 2.45 25.53
CA PRO A 255 28.73 3.25 26.42
C PRO A 255 30.22 3.08 26.08
N GLU A 256 31.06 4.06 26.44
CA GLU A 256 32.46 4.14 25.98
C GLU A 256 33.31 2.91 26.33
N LYS A 257 33.10 2.30 27.52
CA LYS A 257 33.90 1.15 27.99
C LYS A 257 33.61 -0.09 27.16
N GLU A 258 32.33 -0.37 26.97
CA GLU A 258 31.80 -1.49 26.19
C GLU A 258 32.05 -1.29 24.69
N GLY A 259 31.99 -0.03 24.25
CA GLY A 259 32.36 0.43 22.91
C GLY A 259 33.84 0.25 22.56
N GLN A 260 34.72 -0.13 23.48
CA GLN A 260 36.10 -0.53 23.14
C GLN A 260 36.24 -2.04 22.87
N SER A 261 35.27 -2.84 23.31
CA SER A 261 35.30 -4.29 23.12
C SER A 261 34.87 -4.70 21.72
N ARG A 262 35.82 -5.21 20.93
CA ARG A 262 35.55 -5.72 19.56
C ARG A 262 34.59 -6.92 19.59
N VAL A 263 34.74 -7.82 20.56
CA VAL A 263 33.90 -9.03 20.67
C VAL A 263 32.46 -8.63 20.95
N LEU A 264 32.25 -7.72 21.90
CA LEU A 264 30.90 -7.25 22.24
C LEU A 264 30.24 -6.56 21.04
N LYS A 265 30.95 -5.67 20.34
CA LYS A 265 30.43 -5.04 19.12
C LYS A 265 30.00 -6.05 18.06
N LEU A 266 30.79 -7.11 17.84
CA LEU A 266 30.45 -8.14 16.87
C LEU A 266 29.18 -8.90 17.28
N VAL A 267 29.12 -9.35 18.53
CA VAL A 267 27.96 -10.10 19.06
C VAL A 267 26.70 -9.25 19.02
N VAL A 268 26.75 -8.01 19.54
CA VAL A 268 25.61 -7.10 19.54
C VAL A 268 25.19 -6.76 18.12
N ARG A 269 26.13 -6.55 17.18
CA ARG A 269 25.80 -6.32 15.77
C ARG A 269 25.02 -7.48 15.17
N GLU A 270 25.48 -8.72 15.36
CA GLU A 270 24.79 -9.89 14.80
C GLU A 270 23.40 -10.07 15.43
N ILE A 271 23.27 -9.91 16.75
CA ILE A 271 21.98 -10.04 17.43
C ILE A 271 21.01 -8.97 16.94
N VAL A 272 21.42 -7.69 16.96
CA VAL A 272 20.53 -6.60 16.56
C VAL A 272 20.19 -6.68 15.08
N ALA A 273 21.15 -6.95 14.19
CA ALA A 273 20.89 -7.03 12.76
C ALA A 273 20.02 -8.24 12.39
N CYS A 274 20.35 -9.43 12.90
CA CYS A 274 19.73 -10.68 12.43
C CYS A 274 18.55 -11.14 13.28
N ALA A 275 18.56 -10.92 14.59
CA ALA A 275 17.49 -11.38 15.48
C ALA A 275 16.41 -10.33 15.73
N VAL A 276 16.71 -9.04 15.52
CA VAL A 276 15.75 -7.94 15.76
C VAL A 276 15.39 -7.24 14.46
N LEU A 277 16.34 -6.57 13.81
CA LEU A 277 16.05 -5.73 12.65
C LEU A 277 15.58 -6.54 11.45
N TYR A 278 16.17 -7.70 11.17
CA TYR A 278 15.75 -8.52 10.03
C TYR A 278 14.30 -9.02 10.15
N PRO A 279 13.86 -9.64 11.26
CA PRO A 279 12.44 -9.99 11.44
C PRO A 279 11.51 -8.78 11.43
N VAL A 280 11.95 -7.63 11.96
CA VAL A 280 11.17 -6.39 11.90
C VAL A 280 11.02 -5.92 10.44
N MET A 281 12.08 -5.99 9.65
CA MET A 281 12.04 -5.68 8.22
C MET A 281 11.15 -6.66 7.44
N GLU A 282 11.19 -7.94 7.77
CA GLU A 282 10.33 -8.97 7.18
C GLU A 282 8.86 -8.70 7.51
N MET A 283 8.56 -8.40 8.79
CA MET A 283 7.23 -8.03 9.26
C MET A 283 6.70 -6.79 8.56
N PHE A 284 7.50 -5.72 8.47
CA PHE A 284 7.06 -4.52 7.75
C PHE A 284 6.84 -4.84 6.27
N SER A 285 7.72 -5.63 5.66
CA SER A 285 7.64 -5.99 4.23
C SER A 285 6.47 -6.92 3.93
N ASP A 286 5.76 -7.45 4.92
CA ASP A 286 4.59 -8.29 4.73
C ASP A 286 3.34 -7.42 4.45
N PRO A 287 2.62 -7.65 3.33
CA PRO A 287 1.40 -6.90 3.05
C PRO A 287 0.31 -7.17 4.07
N ASP A 288 0.25 -8.38 4.63
CA ASP A 288 -0.79 -8.77 5.56
C ASP A 288 -0.65 -8.01 6.89
N PHE A 289 0.58 -7.66 7.28
CA PHE A 289 0.83 -6.81 8.43
C PHE A 289 0.11 -5.46 8.27
N TRP A 290 0.29 -4.80 7.14
CA TRP A 290 -0.35 -3.51 6.87
C TRP A 290 -1.85 -3.63 6.66
N ASN A 291 -2.32 -4.66 5.94
CA ASN A 291 -3.76 -4.89 5.76
C ASN A 291 -4.46 -5.06 7.12
N LYS A 292 -3.87 -5.85 8.03
CA LYS A 292 -4.39 -6.03 9.40
C LYS A 292 -4.29 -4.74 10.22
N ALA A 293 -3.18 -4.01 10.11
CA ALA A 293 -3.02 -2.75 10.82
C ALA A 293 -4.07 -1.72 10.39
N ILE A 294 -4.31 -1.58 9.09
CA ILE A 294 -5.35 -0.71 8.53
C ILE A 294 -6.73 -1.18 9.01
N ASP A 295 -7.03 -2.47 8.93
CA ASP A 295 -8.33 -3.00 9.38
C ASP A 295 -8.56 -2.77 10.88
N GLN A 296 -7.54 -2.93 11.72
CA GLN A 296 -7.64 -2.65 13.15
C GLN A 296 -7.89 -1.17 13.44
N VAL A 297 -7.12 -0.26 12.83
CA VAL A 297 -7.27 1.18 13.07
C VAL A 297 -8.55 1.73 12.44
N ALA A 298 -8.79 1.44 11.16
CA ALA A 298 -9.98 1.90 10.45
C ALA A 298 -11.24 1.24 11.01
N GLY A 299 -11.19 -0.05 11.34
CA GLY A 299 -12.29 -0.77 11.95
C GLY A 299 -12.67 -0.21 13.31
N ALA A 300 -11.69 0.10 14.18
CA ALA A 300 -11.93 0.75 15.46
C ALA A 300 -12.54 2.15 15.28
N ALA A 301 -12.00 2.97 14.38
CA ALA A 301 -12.51 4.32 14.11
C ALA A 301 -13.95 4.30 13.52
N ILE A 302 -14.24 3.37 12.61
CA ILE A 302 -15.59 3.18 12.05
C ILE A 302 -16.56 2.72 13.14
N HIS A 303 -16.12 1.85 14.05
CA HIS A 303 -16.94 1.38 15.15
C HIS A 303 -17.25 2.50 16.15
N GLU A 304 -16.25 3.31 16.48
CA GLU A 304 -16.41 4.49 17.35
C GLU A 304 -17.39 5.51 16.74
N GLN A 305 -17.25 5.83 15.45
CA GLN A 305 -18.19 6.72 14.75
C GLN A 305 -19.62 6.16 14.76
N LYS A 306 -19.79 4.85 14.55
CA LYS A 306 -21.10 4.19 14.65
C LYS A 306 -21.67 4.28 16.05
N LEU A 307 -20.85 4.12 17.10
CA LEU A 307 -21.28 4.23 18.48
C LEU A 307 -21.70 5.66 18.83
N ILE A 308 -20.90 6.66 18.46
CA ILE A 308 -21.21 8.08 18.67
C ILE A 308 -22.52 8.45 17.95
N THR A 309 -22.70 7.96 16.72
CA THR A 309 -23.94 8.18 15.96
C THR A 309 -25.13 7.54 16.67
N LYS A 310 -25.00 6.31 17.17
CA LYS A 310 -26.06 5.65 17.96
C LYS A 310 -26.39 6.40 19.23
N VAL A 311 -25.38 6.82 20.00
CA VAL A 311 -25.56 7.58 21.24
C VAL A 311 -26.25 8.92 20.95
N ARG A 312 -25.81 9.63 19.91
CA ARG A 312 -26.44 10.87 19.47
C ARG A 312 -27.91 10.67 19.10
N ASN A 313 -28.22 9.61 18.34
CA ASN A 313 -29.61 9.30 17.97
C ASN A 313 -30.47 8.98 19.19
N VAL A 314 -29.93 8.28 20.20
CA VAL A 314 -30.64 7.99 21.46
C VAL A 314 -30.87 9.26 22.29
N LEU A 315 -29.87 10.15 22.39
CA LEU A 315 -30.02 11.44 23.07
C LEU A 315 -31.00 12.37 22.34
N GLU A 316 -30.97 12.40 21.00
CA GLU A 316 -31.94 13.14 20.19
C GLU A 316 -33.37 12.57 20.34
N ALA A 317 -33.51 11.26 20.51
CA ALA A 317 -34.80 10.63 20.81
C ALA A 317 -35.31 10.95 22.23
N GLN A 318 -34.42 11.03 23.23
CA GLN A 318 -34.80 11.39 24.61
C GLN A 318 -35.01 12.90 24.83
N SER A 319 -34.38 13.74 24.01
CA SER A 319 -34.53 15.19 24.06
C SER A 319 -35.66 15.72 23.17
N ARG A 320 -36.27 14.87 22.35
CA ARG A 320 -37.50 15.21 21.63
C ARG A 320 -38.63 15.40 22.65
N PRO A 321 -39.30 16.56 22.68
CA PRO A 321 -40.57 16.66 23.40
C PRO A 321 -41.53 15.61 22.81
N PRO A 322 -42.49 15.08 23.59
CA PRO A 322 -43.46 14.12 23.09
C PRO A 322 -44.03 14.67 21.77
N PRO A 323 -44.20 13.82 20.73
CA PRO A 323 -44.83 14.27 19.50
C PRO A 323 -46.12 14.97 19.92
N PRO A 324 -46.48 16.12 19.31
CA PRO A 324 -47.76 16.72 19.62
C PRO A 324 -48.78 15.63 19.38
N ASP A 325 -49.36 15.14 20.48
CA ASP A 325 -50.68 14.56 20.41
C ASP A 325 -51.46 15.51 19.52
N VAL A 326 -52.32 14.95 18.66
CA VAL A 326 -53.42 15.70 18.05
C VAL A 326 -53.11 16.27 16.64
N ILE A 327 -53.09 15.41 15.60
CA ILE A 327 -54.04 15.67 14.49
C ILE A 327 -55.40 15.38 15.11
N CYS A 328 -56.02 16.41 15.72
CA CYS A 328 -57.25 16.22 16.46
C CYS A 328 -58.29 15.68 15.51
N ALA A 329 -58.94 14.60 15.90
CA ALA A 329 -60.25 14.28 15.35
C ALA A 329 -61.18 15.53 15.40
N SER A 330 -60.96 16.48 16.34
CA SER A 330 -61.66 17.77 16.37
C SER A 330 -61.27 18.75 15.25
N CYS A 331 -60.03 18.72 14.72
CA CYS A 331 -59.59 19.57 13.61
C CYS A 331 -60.20 19.11 12.29
N ILE A 332 -60.30 17.79 12.09
CA ILE A 332 -60.97 17.18 10.93
C ILE A 332 -62.48 17.50 10.95
N ASN A 333 -63.13 17.43 12.12
CA ASN A 333 -64.53 17.80 12.27
C ASN A 333 -64.79 19.32 12.13
N ARG A 334 -63.78 20.16 12.38
CA ARG A 334 -63.83 21.62 12.24
C ARG A 334 -63.48 22.14 10.85
N CYS A 335 -63.01 21.29 9.93
CA CYS A 335 -62.87 21.67 8.53
C CYS A 335 -64.27 21.96 7.94
N SER A 336 -64.54 23.24 7.70
CA SER A 336 -65.77 23.75 7.09
C SER A 336 -65.61 24.06 5.59
N SER A 337 -64.37 24.06 5.09
CA SER A 337 -64.03 24.37 3.70
C SER A 337 -63.47 23.14 2.98
N LEU A 338 -63.96 22.89 1.76
CA LEU A 338 -63.52 21.78 0.91
C LEU A 338 -62.04 21.93 0.47
N LEU A 339 -61.55 23.15 0.34
CA LEU A 339 -60.15 23.41 0.01
C LEU A 339 -59.22 23.07 1.17
N ASP A 340 -59.64 23.35 2.41
CA ASP A 340 -58.85 23.05 3.61
C ASP A 340 -58.83 21.54 3.87
N ALA A 341 -59.94 20.85 3.63
CA ALA A 341 -60.00 19.38 3.72
C ALA A 341 -59.10 18.71 2.66
N ARG A 342 -59.03 19.25 1.43
CA ARG A 342 -58.13 18.75 0.38
C ARG A 342 -56.65 19.02 0.68
N ARG A 343 -56.32 20.17 1.28
CA ARG A 343 -54.95 20.47 1.74
C ARG A 343 -54.53 19.51 2.86
N LEU A 344 -55.39 19.35 3.87
CA LEU A 344 -55.15 18.42 4.97
C LEU A 344 -54.97 16.97 4.48
N LYS A 345 -55.71 16.54 3.46
CA LYS A 345 -55.52 15.24 2.81
C LYS A 345 -54.11 15.10 2.23
N ASN A 346 -53.63 16.11 1.50
CA ASN A 346 -52.31 16.09 0.89
C ASN A 346 -51.20 16.06 1.95
N ASP A 347 -51.38 16.79 3.06
CA ASP A 347 -50.43 16.79 4.18
C ASP A 347 -50.37 15.41 4.86
N VAL A 348 -51.52 14.79 5.14
CA VAL A 348 -51.59 13.42 5.71
C VAL A 348 -50.99 12.39 4.75
N VAL A 349 -51.25 12.49 3.44
CA VAL A 349 -50.66 11.61 2.42
C VAL A 349 -49.14 11.81 2.32
N GLY A 350 -48.67 13.05 2.46
CA GLY A 350 -47.24 13.38 2.52
C GLY A 350 -46.55 12.74 3.73
N GLU A 351 -47.16 12.80 4.91
CA GLU A 351 -46.68 12.13 6.13
C GLU A 351 -46.67 10.60 5.99
N ILE A 352 -47.70 10.01 5.38
CA ILE A 352 -47.75 8.56 5.09
C ILE A 352 -46.59 8.16 4.19
N ARG A 353 -46.29 8.94 3.13
CA ARG A 353 -45.18 8.65 2.21
C ARG A 353 -43.83 8.73 2.93
N ARG A 354 -43.62 9.76 3.75
CA ARG A 354 -42.37 9.94 4.52
C ARG A 354 -42.18 8.83 5.55
N THR A 355 -43.22 8.45 6.27
CA THR A 355 -43.18 7.37 7.27
C THR A 355 -42.95 5.99 6.62
N ARG A 356 -43.52 5.73 5.44
CA ARG A 356 -43.26 4.48 4.67
C ARG A 356 -41.83 4.35 4.18
N ILE A 357 -41.24 5.43 3.68
CA ILE A 357 -39.83 5.45 3.26
C ILE A 357 -38.93 5.17 4.46
N LEU A 358 -39.28 5.74 5.61
CA LEU A 358 -38.55 5.55 6.87
C LEU A 358 -38.55 4.07 7.29
N LEU A 359 -39.71 3.39 7.22
CA LEU A 359 -39.84 1.94 7.48
C LEU A 359 -39.11 1.08 6.45
N ALA A 360 -39.17 1.42 5.15
CA ALA A 360 -38.47 0.67 4.10
C ALA A 360 -36.94 0.74 4.24
N ASN A 361 -36.41 1.87 4.72
CA ASN A 361 -34.98 2.06 4.95
C ASN A 361 -34.46 1.31 6.20
N HIS A 362 -35.35 0.89 7.11
CA HIS A 362 -35.01 0.24 8.38
C HIS A 362 -35.78 -1.09 8.58
N GLU A 363 -36.04 -1.83 7.49
CA GLU A 363 -36.89 -3.03 7.49
C GLU A 363 -36.35 -4.20 8.36
N LYS A 364 -35.05 -4.17 8.70
CA LYS A 364 -34.37 -5.20 9.52
C LYS A 364 -33.99 -4.73 10.92
N GLU A 365 -34.41 -3.54 11.32
CA GLU A 365 -34.07 -2.96 12.63
C GLU A 365 -35.31 -2.91 13.54
N ASP A 366 -35.20 -3.45 14.75
CA ASP A 366 -36.29 -3.46 15.74
C ASP A 366 -36.57 -2.07 16.34
N TRP A 367 -35.66 -1.11 16.09
CA TRP A 367 -35.68 0.25 16.61
C TRP A 367 -35.39 1.25 15.51
N ILE A 368 -36.28 2.22 15.34
CA ILE A 368 -36.20 3.25 14.32
C ILE A 368 -36.16 4.60 15.03
N ASN A 369 -35.04 5.32 14.92
CA ASN A 369 -34.84 6.63 15.55
C ASN A 369 -35.17 6.70 17.06
N GLY A 370 -34.97 5.59 17.79
CA GLY A 370 -35.23 5.51 19.23
C GLY A 370 -36.67 5.13 19.61
N GLU A 371 -37.57 4.93 18.64
CA GLU A 371 -38.90 4.35 18.84
C GLU A 371 -38.93 2.90 18.35
N LYS A 372 -39.77 2.06 18.94
CA LYS A 372 -39.94 0.68 18.44
C LYS A 372 -40.58 0.72 17.06
N THR A 373 -40.15 -0.17 16.18
CA THR A 373 -40.76 -0.31 14.84
C THR A 373 -42.27 -0.54 14.91
N GLU A 374 -42.74 -1.22 15.97
CA GLU A 374 -44.16 -1.41 16.27
C GLU A 374 -44.93 -0.09 16.49
N ASP A 375 -44.33 0.89 17.18
CA ASP A 375 -44.96 2.18 17.47
C ASP A 375 -45.03 3.06 16.22
N VAL A 376 -44.00 3.00 15.37
CA VAL A 376 -43.96 3.69 14.07
C VAL A 376 -44.99 3.09 13.11
N VAL A 377 -45.18 1.77 13.12
CA VAL A 377 -46.25 1.09 12.37
C VAL A 377 -47.63 1.46 12.90
N ALA A 378 -47.83 1.50 14.23
CA ALA A 378 -49.08 1.95 14.83
C ALA A 378 -49.39 3.43 14.52
N PHE A 379 -48.36 4.28 14.45
CA PHE A 379 -48.49 5.67 14.00
C PHE A 379 -48.91 5.75 12.53
N LEU A 380 -48.32 4.94 11.66
CA LEU A 380 -48.71 4.83 10.26
C LEU A 380 -50.18 4.42 10.10
N ASP A 381 -50.68 3.47 10.89
CA ASP A 381 -52.09 3.05 10.89
C ASP A 381 -53.05 4.17 11.36
N ARG A 382 -52.62 4.99 12.32
CA ARG A 382 -53.37 6.19 12.74
C ARG A 382 -53.45 7.22 11.62
N LEU A 383 -52.37 7.42 10.84
CA LEU A 383 -52.38 8.28 9.66
C LEU A 383 -53.32 7.75 8.56
N TYR A 384 -53.38 6.43 8.34
CA TYR A 384 -54.36 5.84 7.43
C TYR A 384 -55.80 6.06 7.88
N THR A 385 -56.04 5.96 9.18
CA THR A 385 -57.35 6.24 9.77
C THR A 385 -57.72 7.73 9.63
N ALA A 386 -56.76 8.63 9.84
CA ALA A 386 -56.95 10.06 9.61
C ALA A 386 -57.23 10.38 8.14
N LYS A 387 -56.51 9.75 7.20
CA LYS A 387 -56.75 9.88 5.76
C LYS A 387 -58.20 9.51 5.40
N ARG A 388 -58.70 8.36 5.88
CA ARG A 388 -60.07 7.91 5.63
C ARG A 388 -61.12 8.91 6.13
N LYS A 389 -60.93 9.44 7.35
CA LYS A 389 -61.84 10.45 7.92
C LYS A 389 -61.81 11.78 7.16
N VAL A 390 -60.65 12.20 6.66
CA VAL A 390 -60.54 13.41 5.82
C VAL A 390 -61.19 13.18 4.45
N GLU A 391 -61.04 12.01 3.85
CA GLU A 391 -61.70 11.66 2.59
C GLU A 391 -63.23 11.61 2.73
N GLU A 392 -63.75 11.00 3.80
CA GLU A 392 -65.18 11.02 4.13
C GLU A 392 -65.70 12.46 4.32
N ARG A 393 -64.91 13.31 4.99
CA ARG A 393 -65.25 14.72 5.16
C ARG A 393 -65.22 15.51 3.85
N ILE A 394 -64.31 15.21 2.92
CA ILE A 394 -64.30 15.81 1.57
C ILE A 394 -65.53 15.40 0.78
N VAL A 395 -65.99 14.15 0.91
CA VAL A 395 -67.23 13.68 0.26
C VAL A 395 -68.45 14.41 0.83
N VAL A 396 -68.53 14.56 2.16
CA VAL A 396 -69.61 15.30 2.83
C VAL A 396 -69.60 16.80 2.48
N LEU A 397 -68.42 17.44 2.43
CA LEU A 397 -68.28 18.86 2.06
C LEU A 397 -68.36 19.10 0.54
N GLY A 398 -68.25 18.04 -0.26
CA GLY A 398 -68.27 18.10 -1.72
C GLY A 398 -69.66 18.12 -2.31
N GLY A 399 -70.69 17.72 -1.55
CA GLY A 399 -72.06 17.56 -2.04
C GLY A 399 -72.16 16.42 -3.04
N GLY A 400 -73.01 15.43 -2.77
CA GLY A 400 -73.39 14.47 -3.80
C GLY A 400 -74.27 15.18 -4.82
N ASP A 401 -73.84 15.21 -6.08
CA ASP A 401 -74.80 15.13 -7.17
C ASP A 401 -74.23 14.42 -8.40
N ASP A 402 -75.12 13.65 -8.97
CA ASP A 402 -75.01 12.78 -10.12
C ASP A 402 -74.98 13.62 -11.40
N SER A 403 -73.94 13.51 -12.23
CA SER A 403 -74.03 13.75 -13.68
C SER A 403 -72.70 13.46 -14.36
N GLY A 404 -72.73 12.46 -15.24
CA GLY A 404 -71.60 12.08 -16.08
C GLY A 404 -71.22 13.17 -17.10
N ARG A 405 -69.92 13.44 -17.19
CA ARG A 405 -69.18 13.67 -18.44
C ARG A 405 -67.67 13.55 -18.17
N PRO A 406 -66.90 12.91 -19.06
CA PRO A 406 -65.50 12.61 -18.80
C PRO A 406 -64.68 13.89 -19.01
N SER A 407 -64.21 14.49 -17.92
CA SER A 407 -63.20 15.54 -18.02
C SER A 407 -61.85 14.89 -18.31
N SER A 408 -61.45 15.04 -19.57
CA SER A 408 -60.08 14.95 -20.09
C SER A 408 -59.02 15.12 -18.99
N TYR A 409 -58.22 14.08 -18.80
CA TYR A 409 -56.91 14.19 -18.16
C TYR A 409 -56.04 15.13 -19.03
N GLN A 410 -55.97 16.39 -18.64
CA GLN A 410 -54.80 17.22 -18.92
C GLN A 410 -53.91 17.18 -17.68
N GLU A 411 -52.92 16.30 -17.70
CA GLU A 411 -51.73 16.47 -16.86
C GLU A 411 -51.01 17.75 -17.29
N PRO A 412 -50.56 18.61 -16.35
CA PRO A 412 -49.62 19.66 -16.67
C PRO A 412 -48.24 19.01 -16.87
N GLY A 413 -47.92 18.67 -18.12
CA GLY A 413 -46.57 18.34 -18.53
C GLY A 413 -45.66 19.55 -18.38
N VAL A 414 -44.99 19.68 -17.23
CA VAL A 414 -43.73 20.41 -17.16
C VAL A 414 -42.73 19.54 -17.90
N LYS A 415 -42.49 19.85 -19.18
CA LYS A 415 -41.33 19.31 -19.90
C LYS A 415 -40.08 19.81 -19.16
N SER A 416 -39.56 18.98 -18.28
CA SER A 416 -38.19 19.08 -17.78
C SER A 416 -37.29 19.28 -19.00
N GLY A 417 -36.52 20.38 -19.05
CA GLY A 417 -35.65 20.71 -20.18
C GLY A 417 -34.43 19.77 -20.34
N VAL A 418 -34.57 18.52 -19.95
CA VAL A 418 -33.56 17.46 -20.02
C VAL A 418 -33.73 16.74 -21.35
N THR A 419 -32.70 16.78 -22.18
CA THR A 419 -32.70 16.13 -23.49
C THR A 419 -32.24 14.66 -23.37
N LEU A 420 -32.54 13.85 -24.39
CA LEU A 420 -32.02 12.48 -24.50
C LEU A 420 -30.48 12.45 -24.38
N ARG A 421 -29.78 13.45 -24.94
CA ARG A 421 -28.32 13.57 -24.85
C ARG A 421 -27.85 13.76 -23.41
N ASP A 422 -28.54 14.58 -22.63
CA ASP A 422 -28.20 14.81 -21.22
C ASP A 422 -28.31 13.50 -20.40
N VAL A 423 -29.30 12.68 -20.73
CA VAL A 423 -29.50 11.35 -20.12
C VAL A 423 -28.42 10.35 -20.55
N LEU A 424 -28.04 10.35 -21.83
CA LEU A 424 -27.04 9.41 -22.38
C LEU A 424 -25.61 9.74 -21.94
N GLN A 425 -25.28 11.01 -21.71
CA GLN A 425 -23.95 11.45 -21.29
C GLN A 425 -23.72 11.29 -19.78
N ASN A 426 -24.79 11.33 -18.97
CA ASN A 426 -24.67 11.18 -17.53
C ASN A 426 -24.78 9.68 -17.14
N PRO A 427 -23.73 9.08 -16.53
CA PRO A 427 -23.71 7.65 -16.22
C PRO A 427 -24.80 7.22 -15.23
N SER A 428 -25.27 8.13 -14.39
CA SER A 428 -26.31 7.83 -13.37
C SER A 428 -27.69 7.72 -14.01
N SER A 429 -28.03 8.59 -14.97
CA SER A 429 -29.29 8.53 -15.72
C SER A 429 -29.25 7.49 -16.84
N LEU A 430 -28.07 7.24 -17.43
CA LEU A 430 -27.86 6.24 -18.47
C LEU A 430 -28.22 4.83 -18.00
N SER A 431 -27.92 4.46 -16.75
CA SER A 431 -28.24 3.14 -16.21
C SER A 431 -29.76 2.88 -16.20
N TYR A 432 -30.55 3.88 -15.81
CA TYR A 432 -32.01 3.82 -15.82
C TYR A 432 -32.59 3.77 -17.24
N PHE A 433 -32.04 4.56 -18.17
CA PHE A 433 -32.47 4.51 -19.57
C PHE A 433 -32.06 3.20 -20.26
N MET A 434 -30.90 2.66 -19.93
CA MET A 434 -30.42 1.38 -20.42
C MET A 434 -31.31 0.23 -19.91
N GLU A 435 -31.69 0.23 -18.63
CA GLU A 435 -32.67 -0.72 -18.09
C GLU A 435 -34.02 -0.62 -18.79
N PHE A 436 -34.50 0.59 -19.06
CA PHE A 436 -35.74 0.82 -19.80
C PHE A 436 -35.70 0.26 -21.22
N MET A 437 -34.60 0.50 -21.94
CA MET A 437 -34.40 0.01 -23.31
C MET A 437 -34.17 -1.49 -23.37
N ASP A 438 -33.57 -2.08 -22.33
CA ASP A 438 -33.36 -3.53 -22.22
C ASP A 438 -34.68 -4.29 -22.04
N ARG A 439 -35.61 -3.76 -21.22
CA ARG A 439 -36.97 -4.30 -21.08
C ARG A 439 -37.77 -4.32 -22.40
N ARG A 440 -37.40 -3.46 -23.35
CA ARG A 440 -38.01 -3.36 -24.69
C ARG A 440 -37.23 -4.14 -25.75
N HIS A 441 -36.15 -4.84 -25.37
CA HIS A 441 -35.20 -5.50 -26.28
C HIS A 441 -34.57 -4.56 -27.31
N ARG A 442 -34.44 -3.27 -26.98
CA ARG A 442 -33.86 -2.21 -27.84
C ARG A 442 -32.55 -1.65 -27.29
N SER A 443 -31.94 -2.30 -26.30
CA SER A 443 -30.65 -1.89 -25.69
C SER A 443 -29.51 -1.78 -26.70
N LEU A 444 -29.58 -2.49 -27.83
CA LEU A 444 -28.59 -2.41 -28.91
C LEU A 444 -28.49 -1.00 -29.54
N LEU A 445 -29.57 -0.22 -29.56
CA LEU A 445 -29.54 1.17 -30.06
C LEU A 445 -28.67 2.06 -29.18
N VAL A 446 -28.81 1.92 -27.86
CA VAL A 446 -28.01 2.66 -26.86
C VAL A 446 -26.54 2.25 -26.95
N GLN A 447 -26.27 0.95 -27.06
CA GLN A 447 -24.91 0.43 -27.21
C GLN A 447 -24.23 0.91 -28.50
N PHE A 448 -24.94 0.89 -29.62
CA PHE A 448 -24.44 1.43 -30.89
C PHE A 448 -24.16 2.94 -30.78
N TRP A 449 -25.05 3.70 -30.15
CA TRP A 449 -24.85 5.14 -29.99
C TRP A 449 -23.61 5.45 -29.13
N LEU A 450 -23.42 4.73 -28.01
CA LEU A 450 -22.29 4.92 -27.09
C LEU A 450 -20.95 4.48 -27.70
N THR A 451 -20.93 3.38 -28.45
CA THR A 451 -19.71 2.94 -29.15
C THR A 451 -19.28 3.98 -30.17
N VAL A 452 -20.19 4.48 -31.00
CA VAL A 452 -19.88 5.57 -31.94
C VAL A 452 -19.44 6.84 -31.20
N GLU A 453 -20.06 7.17 -30.07
CA GLU A 453 -19.68 8.33 -29.24
C GLU A 453 -18.26 8.21 -28.67
N SER A 454 -17.82 7.01 -28.27
CA SER A 454 -16.46 6.80 -27.72
C SER A 454 -15.34 7.01 -28.74
N PHE A 455 -15.63 6.93 -30.04
CA PHE A 455 -14.66 7.16 -31.12
C PHE A 455 -14.68 8.61 -31.64
N LYS A 456 -15.54 9.48 -31.10
CA LYS A 456 -15.57 10.89 -31.49
C LYS A 456 -14.42 11.66 -30.86
N ASN A 457 -13.83 12.54 -31.67
CA ASN A 457 -12.88 13.52 -31.16
C ASN A 457 -13.69 14.64 -30.48
N PRO A 458 -13.33 15.14 -29.28
CA PRO A 458 -14.15 16.07 -28.49
C PRO A 458 -14.51 17.42 -29.14
N LEU A 459 -13.97 17.71 -30.33
CA LEU A 459 -14.14 18.98 -31.07
C LEU A 459 -15.06 18.87 -32.30
N GLU A 460 -15.60 17.69 -32.64
CA GLU A 460 -16.54 17.56 -33.77
C GLU A 460 -18.00 17.78 -33.32
N SER A 461 -18.47 19.02 -33.33
CA SER A 461 -19.89 19.35 -33.16
C SER A 461 -20.68 19.05 -34.45
N VAL A 462 -21.88 18.49 -34.32
CA VAL A 462 -22.75 18.03 -35.43
C VAL A 462 -23.46 19.19 -36.17
N ASP A 463 -23.17 20.45 -35.80
CA ASP A 463 -23.89 21.63 -36.31
C ASP A 463 -23.26 22.27 -37.57
N SER A 464 -22.21 21.69 -38.15
CA SER A 464 -21.64 22.16 -39.41
C SER A 464 -22.46 21.69 -40.63
N SER A 465 -23.70 22.16 -40.72
CA SER A 465 -24.48 22.14 -41.96
C SER A 465 -24.54 23.53 -42.57
N SER A 466 -23.45 23.94 -43.24
CA SER A 466 -23.50 24.96 -44.28
C SER A 466 -22.37 24.76 -45.28
N SER A 467 -22.75 24.66 -46.55
CA SER A 467 -22.02 25.00 -47.77
C SER A 467 -20.48 25.07 -47.75
N GLY A 468 -19.87 24.28 -48.66
CA GLY A 468 -18.83 24.76 -49.59
C GLY A 468 -17.52 25.31 -49.00
N ASP A 469 -16.44 24.61 -49.35
CA ASP A 469 -15.04 25.03 -49.32
C ASP A 469 -14.25 24.97 -48.00
N GLU A 470 -13.23 24.10 -48.09
CA GLU A 470 -11.82 24.24 -47.68
C GLU A 470 -11.44 24.47 -46.19
N ASP A 471 -10.43 23.69 -45.80
CA ASP A 471 -9.52 23.87 -44.67
C ASP A 471 -10.00 23.63 -43.24
N ASP A 472 -10.02 22.34 -42.86
CA ASP A 472 -9.58 21.93 -41.51
C ASP A 472 -8.13 21.41 -41.58
N PRO A 473 -7.19 21.94 -40.77
CA PRO A 473 -5.78 21.65 -40.90
C PRO A 473 -5.43 20.26 -40.35
N ILE A 474 -4.64 19.52 -41.14
CA ILE A 474 -3.67 18.48 -40.78
C ILE A 474 -4.11 17.54 -39.62
N GLN A 475 -4.73 16.40 -39.96
CA GLN A 475 -4.82 15.24 -39.07
C GLN A 475 -3.57 14.37 -39.22
N ASP A 476 -2.89 14.10 -38.11
CA ASP A 476 -1.69 13.26 -38.01
C ASP A 476 -1.90 11.85 -38.59
N ALA A 477 -0.85 11.29 -39.22
CA ALA A 477 -0.84 9.95 -39.80
C ALA A 477 -1.17 8.83 -38.79
N SER A 478 -0.95 9.05 -37.50
CA SER A 478 -1.34 8.13 -36.41
C SER A 478 -2.86 8.03 -36.23
N THR A 479 -3.59 9.13 -36.44
CA THR A 479 -5.07 9.18 -36.38
C THR A 479 -5.71 8.43 -37.55
N LEU A 480 -4.97 8.26 -38.65
CA LEU A 480 -5.47 7.56 -39.85
C LEU A 480 -5.57 6.04 -39.64
N VAL A 481 -4.62 5.47 -38.89
CA VAL A 481 -4.59 4.04 -38.57
C VAL A 481 -5.69 3.70 -37.55
N THR A 482 -5.83 4.51 -36.51
CA THR A 482 -6.85 4.28 -35.46
C THR A 482 -8.27 4.34 -36.02
N VAL A 483 -8.58 5.32 -36.90
CA VAL A 483 -9.93 5.44 -37.47
C VAL A 483 -10.29 4.26 -38.36
N ARG A 484 -9.32 3.64 -39.05
CA ARG A 484 -9.58 2.41 -39.83
C ARG A 484 -9.92 1.26 -38.89
N GLU A 485 -9.14 1.08 -37.83
CA GLU A 485 -9.37 0.05 -36.81
C GLU A 485 -10.72 0.24 -36.12
N ASP A 486 -11.07 1.47 -35.75
CA ASP A 486 -12.33 1.85 -35.10
C ASP A 486 -13.55 1.57 -35.99
N ILE A 487 -13.49 1.98 -37.27
CA ILE A 487 -14.59 1.74 -38.22
C ILE A 487 -14.73 0.25 -38.54
N SER A 488 -13.62 -0.47 -38.66
CA SER A 488 -13.63 -1.92 -38.83
C SER A 488 -14.22 -2.62 -37.60
N MET A 489 -13.93 -2.15 -36.39
CA MET A 489 -14.53 -2.67 -35.15
C MET A 489 -16.04 -2.42 -35.12
N ILE A 490 -16.52 -1.22 -35.48
CA ILE A 490 -17.95 -0.92 -35.59
C ILE A 490 -18.62 -1.84 -36.62
N TYR A 491 -17.95 -2.09 -37.75
CA TYR A 491 -18.42 -3.01 -38.78
C TYR A 491 -18.53 -4.45 -38.24
N GLU A 492 -17.48 -4.97 -37.62
CA GLU A 492 -17.46 -6.32 -37.06
C GLU A 492 -18.53 -6.55 -35.99
N LEU A 493 -18.72 -5.57 -35.09
CA LEU A 493 -19.61 -5.69 -33.94
C LEU A 493 -21.09 -5.58 -34.30
N TYR A 494 -21.45 -4.72 -35.26
CA TYR A 494 -22.86 -4.39 -35.56
C TYR A 494 -23.33 -4.76 -36.97
N PHE A 495 -22.41 -4.96 -37.92
CA PHE A 495 -22.70 -5.01 -39.35
C PHE A 495 -22.06 -6.21 -40.10
N SER A 496 -21.31 -7.07 -39.41
CA SER A 496 -20.70 -8.31 -39.95
C SER A 496 -21.74 -9.33 -40.41
N THR A 497 -22.90 -9.36 -39.75
CA THR A 497 -23.99 -10.27 -40.09
C THR A 497 -24.75 -9.79 -41.34
N PRO A 498 -25.03 -10.66 -42.33
CA PRO A 498 -25.64 -10.25 -43.60
C PRO A 498 -27.07 -9.68 -43.46
N THR A 499 -27.77 -10.06 -42.40
CA THR A 499 -29.04 -9.47 -41.98
C THR A 499 -28.79 -8.53 -40.80
N PRO A 500 -28.98 -7.20 -40.93
CA PRO A 500 -28.87 -6.31 -39.79
C PRO A 500 -29.88 -6.71 -38.72
N HIS A 501 -29.46 -6.65 -37.44
CA HIS A 501 -30.35 -6.94 -36.32
C HIS A 501 -31.62 -6.09 -36.45
N PRO A 502 -32.84 -6.62 -36.19
CA PRO A 502 -34.11 -5.92 -36.45
C PRO A 502 -34.19 -4.52 -35.79
N THR A 503 -33.47 -4.31 -34.69
CA THR A 503 -33.38 -3.02 -33.99
C THR A 503 -32.55 -1.96 -34.72
N LEU A 504 -31.60 -2.35 -35.59
CA LEU A 504 -30.76 -1.44 -36.39
C LEU A 504 -31.24 -1.31 -37.85
N ALA A 505 -32.40 -1.88 -38.17
CA ALA A 505 -32.98 -1.86 -39.52
C ALA A 505 -33.36 -0.45 -40.01
N SER A 506 -33.45 0.52 -39.09
CA SER A 506 -33.74 1.93 -39.37
C SER A 506 -32.57 2.68 -40.00
N ILE A 507 -31.34 2.16 -39.91
CA ILE A 507 -30.16 2.77 -40.53
C ILE A 507 -30.26 2.65 -42.06
N PRO A 508 -30.22 3.76 -42.82
CA PRO A 508 -30.29 3.71 -44.27
C PRO A 508 -29.20 2.81 -44.89
N LYS A 509 -29.60 1.93 -45.80
CA LYS A 509 -28.68 1.00 -46.50
C LYS A 509 -27.48 1.69 -47.16
N LYS A 510 -27.62 2.97 -47.53
CA LYS A 510 -26.56 3.81 -48.08
C LYS A 510 -25.39 4.02 -47.11
N HIS A 511 -25.65 4.21 -45.82
CA HIS A 511 -24.59 4.40 -44.81
C HIS A 511 -23.90 3.08 -44.48
N PHE A 512 -24.70 2.02 -44.38
CA PHE A 512 -24.22 0.66 -44.19
C PHE A 512 -23.28 0.18 -45.30
N GLN A 513 -23.66 0.39 -46.57
CA GLN A 513 -22.82 0.04 -47.72
C GLN A 513 -21.48 0.77 -47.66
N ARG A 514 -21.48 2.08 -47.35
CA ARG A 514 -20.24 2.86 -47.23
C ARG A 514 -19.32 2.40 -46.09
N ILE A 515 -19.89 1.98 -44.96
CA ILE A 515 -19.11 1.45 -43.82
C ILE A 515 -18.53 0.09 -44.18
N ARG A 516 -19.33 -0.79 -44.81
CA ARG A 516 -18.90 -2.10 -45.29
C ARG A 516 -17.79 -1.98 -46.33
N ASP A 517 -18.00 -1.20 -47.39
CA ASP A 517 -17.04 -1.04 -48.48
C ASP A 517 -15.68 -0.54 -47.97
N PHE A 518 -15.68 0.27 -46.92
CA PHE A 518 -14.46 0.75 -46.27
C PHE A 518 -13.80 -0.31 -45.38
N ALA A 519 -14.58 -1.04 -44.58
CA ALA A 519 -14.07 -2.09 -43.69
C ALA A 519 -13.52 -3.30 -44.45
N THR A 520 -14.09 -3.64 -45.62
CA THR A 520 -13.66 -4.76 -46.45
C THR A 520 -12.61 -4.40 -47.51
N SER A 521 -12.25 -3.12 -47.65
CA SER A 521 -11.26 -2.68 -48.63
C SER A 521 -9.83 -2.88 -48.11
N ASP A 522 -9.01 -3.62 -48.86
CA ASP A 522 -7.61 -3.88 -48.52
C ASP A 522 -6.65 -2.75 -48.95
N GLN A 523 -7.18 -1.69 -49.56
CA GLN A 523 -6.38 -0.54 -50.02
C GLN A 523 -6.13 0.46 -48.87
N PRO A 524 -4.96 1.15 -48.84
CA PRO A 524 -4.69 2.19 -47.85
C PRO A 524 -5.72 3.33 -48.00
N PRO A 525 -6.33 3.80 -46.89
CA PRO A 525 -7.45 4.72 -46.96
C PRO A 525 -7.01 6.11 -47.43
N SER A 526 -7.67 6.64 -48.46
CA SER A 526 -7.54 8.06 -48.81
C SER A 526 -8.27 8.93 -47.79
N LEU A 527 -7.75 10.14 -47.52
CA LEU A 527 -8.36 11.10 -46.60
C LEU A 527 -9.81 11.45 -46.98
N ALA A 528 -10.12 11.51 -48.29
CA ALA A 528 -11.46 11.78 -48.79
C ALA A 528 -12.43 10.62 -48.51
N THR A 529 -11.98 9.37 -48.68
CA THR A 529 -12.78 8.18 -48.37
C THR A 529 -13.08 8.10 -46.88
N GLN A 530 -12.07 8.34 -46.04
CA GLN A 530 -12.21 8.30 -44.59
C GLN A 530 -13.17 9.37 -44.05
N ARG A 531 -13.09 10.62 -44.54
CA ARG A 531 -14.06 11.69 -44.22
C ARG A 531 -15.49 11.28 -44.61
N THR A 532 -15.64 10.66 -45.77
CA THR A 532 -16.94 10.20 -46.28
C THR A 532 -17.55 9.09 -45.43
N VAL A 533 -16.74 8.16 -44.94
CA VAL A 533 -17.17 7.04 -44.11
C VAL A 533 -17.45 7.49 -42.68
N ARG A 534 -16.56 8.32 -42.09
CA ARG A 534 -16.80 8.99 -40.80
C ARG A 534 -18.11 9.76 -40.80
N ARG A 535 -18.38 10.55 -41.85
CA ARG A 535 -19.66 11.23 -42.05
C ARG A 535 -20.84 10.24 -42.13
N SER A 536 -20.64 9.07 -42.74
CA SER A 536 -21.68 8.04 -42.84
C SER A 536 -21.98 7.36 -41.49
N VAL A 537 -20.96 7.14 -40.65
CA VAL A 537 -21.12 6.66 -39.26
C VAL A 537 -21.86 7.70 -38.42
N MET A 538 -21.52 8.98 -38.54
CA MET A 538 -22.20 10.08 -37.83
C MET A 538 -23.68 10.20 -38.23
N LEU A 539 -23.98 10.03 -39.51
CA LEU A 539 -25.37 10.04 -40.00
C LEU A 539 -26.15 8.80 -39.53
N ALA A 540 -25.49 7.65 -39.40
CA ALA A 540 -26.10 6.45 -38.82
C ALA A 540 -26.40 6.64 -37.32
N GLN A 541 -25.48 7.23 -36.56
CA GLN A 541 -25.72 7.56 -35.15
C GLN A 541 -26.88 8.55 -34.97
N ARG A 542 -26.97 9.59 -35.81
CA ARG A 542 -28.09 10.55 -35.78
C ARG A 542 -29.42 9.91 -36.16
N GLN A 543 -29.42 8.87 -36.99
CA GLN A 543 -30.63 8.10 -37.24
C GLN A 543 -31.04 7.31 -36.00
N VAL A 544 -30.10 6.59 -35.39
CA VAL A 544 -30.35 5.82 -34.15
C VAL A 544 -30.82 6.71 -33.00
N GLU A 545 -30.27 7.92 -32.88
CA GLU A 545 -30.71 8.92 -31.89
C GLU A 545 -32.17 9.34 -32.10
N ARG A 546 -32.59 9.60 -33.34
CA ARG A 546 -33.99 9.90 -33.67
C ARG A 546 -34.92 8.72 -33.37
N ASP A 547 -34.44 7.50 -33.58
CA ASP A 547 -35.24 6.30 -33.29
C ASP A 547 -35.37 6.04 -31.79
N MET A 548 -34.40 6.46 -30.99
CA MET A 548 -34.43 6.44 -29.52
C MET A 548 -35.24 7.60 -28.93
N GLU A 549 -35.40 8.71 -29.65
CA GLU A 549 -36.20 9.87 -29.22
C GLU A 549 -37.66 9.48 -28.93
N HIS A 550 -38.22 8.57 -29.70
CA HIS A 550 -39.56 8.04 -29.43
C HIS A 550 -39.60 7.17 -28.15
N ASP A 551 -38.57 6.36 -27.91
CA ASP A 551 -38.46 5.60 -26.65
C ASP A 551 -38.21 6.54 -25.46
N PHE A 552 -37.55 7.67 -25.67
CA PHE A 552 -37.32 8.69 -24.66
C PHE A 552 -38.63 9.36 -24.22
N GLU A 553 -39.53 9.68 -25.14
CA GLU A 553 -40.87 10.21 -24.80
C GLU A 553 -41.67 9.25 -23.91
N ASP A 554 -41.55 7.95 -24.16
CA ASP A 554 -42.16 6.93 -23.30
C ASP A 554 -41.42 6.76 -21.97
N PHE A 555 -40.09 6.91 -21.98
CA PHE A 555 -39.26 6.87 -20.78
C PHE A 555 -39.65 7.99 -19.82
N GLU A 556 -39.87 9.22 -20.31
CA GLU A 556 -40.32 10.37 -19.52
C GLU A 556 -41.64 10.11 -18.76
N ARG A 557 -42.46 9.18 -19.25
CA ARG A 557 -43.73 8.78 -18.62
C ARG A 557 -43.59 7.59 -17.68
N SER A 558 -42.41 6.99 -17.58
CA SER A 558 -42.14 5.78 -16.80
C SER A 558 -41.70 6.09 -15.36
N GLU A 559 -41.87 5.14 -14.45
CA GLU A 559 -41.37 5.27 -13.07
C GLU A 559 -39.84 5.42 -13.01
N LEU A 560 -39.12 4.89 -14.00
CA LEU A 560 -37.67 4.97 -14.09
C LEU A 560 -37.19 6.40 -14.37
N TRP A 561 -38.00 7.23 -15.04
CA TRP A 561 -37.69 8.65 -15.25
C TRP A 561 -37.68 9.44 -13.95
N PHE A 562 -38.69 9.25 -13.10
CA PHE A 562 -38.74 9.94 -11.81
C PHE A 562 -37.59 9.52 -10.87
N ARG A 563 -37.11 8.28 -10.99
CA ARG A 563 -35.89 7.84 -10.31
C ARG A 563 -34.64 8.48 -10.92
N ALA A 564 -34.53 8.49 -12.25
CA ALA A 564 -33.42 9.10 -12.96
C ALA A 564 -33.27 10.58 -12.62
N ILE A 565 -34.34 11.38 -12.67
CA ILE A 565 -34.34 12.81 -12.33
C ILE A 565 -34.16 13.05 -10.82
N GLY A 566 -34.59 12.13 -9.96
CA GLY A 566 -34.39 12.24 -8.51
C GLY A 566 -32.93 12.06 -8.09
N ASP A 567 -32.21 11.17 -8.76
CA ASP A 567 -30.80 10.89 -8.51
C ASP A 567 -29.85 11.86 -9.24
N THR A 568 -30.37 12.70 -10.14
CA THR A 568 -29.57 13.61 -10.97
C THR A 568 -29.95 15.07 -10.73
N ASP A 569 -28.95 15.93 -10.54
CA ASP A 569 -29.11 17.36 -10.22
C ASP A 569 -29.55 18.23 -11.44
N PHE A 570 -30.32 17.70 -12.40
CA PHE A 570 -30.73 18.43 -13.61
C PHE A 570 -31.57 19.70 -13.33
N GLY A 571 -32.19 19.81 -12.15
CA GLY A 571 -33.03 20.94 -11.75
C GLY A 571 -32.29 22.20 -11.25
N ARG A 572 -30.98 22.13 -10.98
CA ARG A 572 -30.22 23.31 -10.50
C ARG A 572 -29.69 24.21 -11.62
N SER A 573 -29.58 23.71 -12.84
CA SER A 573 -29.05 24.45 -14.00
C SER A 573 -30.09 25.34 -14.69
N ALA A 574 -31.39 25.07 -14.54
CA ALA A 574 -32.46 25.83 -15.20
C ALA A 574 -32.84 27.16 -14.50
N GLN A 575 -32.32 27.43 -13.30
CA GLN A 575 -32.69 28.63 -12.51
C GLN A 575 -31.67 29.79 -12.62
N LYS A 576 -30.68 29.68 -13.53
CA LYS A 576 -29.61 30.69 -13.70
C LYS A 576 -29.80 31.66 -14.87
N ASN A 577 -30.87 31.52 -15.66
CA ASN A 577 -31.17 32.40 -16.79
C ASN A 577 -32.57 33.02 -16.64
N SER A 578 -32.67 34.12 -15.88
CA SER A 578 -33.74 35.10 -16.02
C SER A 578 -33.18 36.48 -15.65
N PRO A 579 -33.54 37.56 -16.37
CA PRO A 579 -32.89 38.86 -16.22
C PRO A 579 -33.32 39.59 -14.94
N GLU A 580 -32.34 40.09 -14.20
CA GLU A 580 -32.51 40.95 -13.04
C GLU A 580 -33.03 42.34 -13.46
N PRO A 581 -34.03 42.92 -12.76
CA PRO A 581 -34.55 44.25 -13.10
C PRO A 581 -33.56 45.36 -12.70
N PRO A 582 -33.54 46.52 -13.40
CA PRO A 582 -32.54 47.54 -13.20
C PRO A 582 -32.75 48.32 -11.89
N PRO A 583 -31.67 48.84 -11.27
CA PRO A 583 -31.78 49.62 -10.05
C PRO A 583 -32.30 51.05 -10.34
N PRO A 584 -33.15 51.63 -9.47
CA PRO A 584 -33.53 53.03 -9.59
C PRO A 584 -32.40 53.96 -9.12
N SER A 585 -32.30 55.09 -9.81
CA SER A 585 -31.30 56.14 -9.64
C SER A 585 -31.55 57.05 -8.43
N LEU A 586 -30.44 57.64 -7.98
CA LEU A 586 -30.21 58.49 -6.80
C LEU A 586 -31.13 59.71 -6.66
N LYS A 587 -31.50 60.03 -5.40
CA LYS A 587 -31.45 61.40 -4.83
C LYS A 587 -31.58 61.43 -3.30
N ASP A 588 -30.73 62.29 -2.71
CA ASP A 588 -30.80 62.97 -1.41
C ASP A 588 -30.58 62.21 -0.08
N ARG A 589 -29.29 62.10 0.25
CA ARG A 589 -28.60 62.73 1.40
C ARG A 589 -29.44 63.00 2.67
N ARG A 590 -29.11 62.28 3.76
CA ARG A 590 -28.77 62.90 5.06
C ARG A 590 -27.97 61.95 5.96
N THR A 591 -26.83 62.49 6.39
CA THR A 591 -25.84 61.99 7.35
C THR A 591 -26.35 62.02 8.79
N VAL A 592 -26.20 60.94 9.56
CA VAL A 592 -25.99 60.99 11.03
C VAL A 592 -25.14 59.78 11.48
N THR A 593 -23.88 60.08 11.81
CA THR A 593 -22.95 59.49 12.81
C THR A 593 -23.15 58.06 13.37
N SER A 594 -22.09 57.27 13.21
CA SER A 594 -21.60 56.13 14.04
C SER A 594 -21.28 56.55 15.50
N PRO A 595 -20.98 55.66 16.50
CA PRO A 595 -20.17 54.42 16.36
C PRO A 595 -20.55 53.21 17.26
N GLY A 596 -19.94 52.04 16.98
CA GLY A 596 -19.72 51.01 18.02
C GLY A 596 -19.63 49.54 17.58
N LEU A 597 -18.40 49.08 17.30
CA LEU A 597 -17.82 47.72 17.52
C LEU A 597 -18.55 46.49 16.94
N ALA A 598 -18.13 45.94 15.80
CA ALA A 598 -16.98 45.03 15.60
C ALA A 598 -17.16 43.61 16.20
N SER A 599 -17.51 42.64 15.34
CA SER A 599 -17.12 41.24 15.52
C SER A 599 -16.59 40.72 14.19
N LEU A 600 -15.34 40.26 14.22
CA LEU A 600 -14.54 39.79 13.10
C LEU A 600 -14.98 38.40 12.64
N HIS A 601 -15.01 38.23 11.32
CA HIS A 601 -15.07 36.97 10.60
C HIS A 601 -13.85 36.08 10.94
N LEU A 602 -14.11 34.79 11.21
CA LEU A 602 -13.15 33.72 10.95
C LEU A 602 -13.67 32.88 9.78
N ALA A 603 -12.75 32.56 8.87
CA ALA A 603 -12.97 31.98 7.57
C ALA A 603 -13.14 30.44 7.59
N ASN A 604 -13.92 29.98 6.62
CA ASN A 604 -13.94 28.69 5.91
C ASN A 604 -13.04 27.54 6.39
N ALA A 605 -13.69 26.41 6.72
CA ALA A 605 -13.15 25.06 6.56
C ALA A 605 -14.03 24.29 5.55
N PRO A 606 -13.46 23.53 4.59
CA PRO A 606 -14.23 22.71 3.67
C PRO A 606 -14.66 21.38 4.31
N SER A 607 -15.86 20.94 3.93
CA SER A 607 -16.54 19.69 4.32
C SER A 607 -15.89 18.42 3.72
N PRO A 608 -15.99 17.27 4.41
CA PRO A 608 -15.31 16.03 4.02
C PRO A 608 -16.07 15.23 2.95
N LEU A 609 -15.32 14.74 1.95
CA LEU A 609 -15.75 13.75 0.96
C LEU A 609 -15.86 12.36 1.62
N LYS A 610 -17.05 11.76 1.56
CA LYS A 610 -17.26 10.33 1.82
C LYS A 610 -16.75 9.53 0.62
N GLN A 611 -15.60 8.88 0.75
CA GLN A 611 -15.20 7.80 -0.15
C GLN A 611 -15.37 6.46 0.57
N SER A 612 -16.23 5.62 -0.01
CA SER A 612 -16.42 4.22 0.36
C SER A 612 -15.14 3.45 0.00
N LEU A 613 -14.31 3.08 0.99
CA LEU A 613 -13.22 2.14 0.78
C LEU A 613 -13.79 0.72 0.73
N ARG A 614 -13.77 0.14 -0.47
CA ARG A 614 -13.79 -1.31 -0.68
C ARG A 614 -12.36 -1.69 -1.06
N THR A 615 -11.70 -2.47 -0.21
CA THR A 615 -10.27 -2.81 -0.31
C THR A 615 -10.01 -3.82 -1.44
N ASP A 616 -9.29 -3.39 -2.47
CA ASP A 616 -8.77 -4.26 -3.53
C ASP A 616 -7.37 -4.82 -3.15
N PRO A 617 -7.06 -6.09 -3.49
CA PRO A 617 -5.79 -6.75 -3.18
C PRO A 617 -4.56 -6.17 -3.90
N ALA A 618 -4.72 -5.19 -4.79
CA ALA A 618 -3.62 -4.48 -5.44
C ALA A 618 -2.87 -3.53 -4.48
N HIS A 619 -3.52 -3.01 -3.43
CA HIS A 619 -2.88 -2.19 -2.39
C HIS A 619 -1.85 -2.95 -1.54
N ALA A 620 -1.96 -4.29 -1.47
CA ALA A 620 -1.04 -5.15 -0.73
C ALA A 620 0.39 -5.10 -1.32
N ALA A 621 0.53 -5.06 -2.65
CA ALA A 621 1.85 -5.03 -3.29
C ALA A 621 2.59 -3.70 -3.06
N SER A 622 1.86 -2.58 -2.98
CA SER A 622 2.43 -1.27 -2.65
C SER A 622 2.97 -1.20 -1.21
N LEU A 623 2.31 -1.88 -0.26
CA LEU A 623 2.71 -1.89 1.16
C LEU A 623 3.94 -2.76 1.45
N ARG A 624 4.18 -3.81 0.64
CA ARG A 624 5.43 -4.61 0.67
C ARG A 624 6.69 -3.77 0.56
N ILE A 625 6.60 -2.63 -0.13
CA ILE A 625 7.75 -1.84 -0.52
C ILE A 625 7.88 -0.54 0.29
N ILE A 626 6.77 0.03 0.77
CA ILE A 626 6.76 1.14 1.76
C ILE A 626 7.59 0.76 2.99
N ALA A 627 7.48 -0.48 3.42
CA ALA A 627 8.25 -1.06 4.50
C ALA A 627 9.73 -1.31 4.21
N ARG A 628 10.05 -1.80 3.00
CA ARG A 628 11.45 -1.97 2.55
C ARG A 628 12.18 -0.64 2.41
N LEU A 629 11.45 0.47 2.31
CA LEU A 629 12.00 1.82 2.17
C LEU A 629 11.98 2.66 3.45
N CYS A 630 11.16 2.35 4.46
CA CYS A 630 11.27 3.00 5.78
C CYS A 630 12.60 2.65 6.49
N ALA A 631 13.31 1.59 6.10
CA ALA A 631 14.70 1.35 6.51
C ALA A 631 15.76 2.00 5.60
N ALA A 632 15.35 2.74 4.57
CA ALA A 632 16.21 3.43 3.61
C ALA A 632 16.22 4.96 3.84
N ALA A 633 16.22 5.39 5.10
CA ALA A 633 16.41 6.79 5.49
C ALA A 633 17.91 7.12 5.75
N GLU A 634 18.80 6.75 4.83
CA GLU A 634 20.15 7.33 4.61
C GLU A 634 20.43 7.14 3.11
N TYR A 635 20.08 8.09 2.24
CA TYR A 635 20.93 9.23 1.83
C TYR A 635 20.10 10.49 1.58
#